data_AF-A0A7S1H3U0-F1
#
_entry.id   AF-A0A7S1H3U0-F1
#
_cell.length_a   1.000
_cell.length_b   1.000
_cell.length_c   1.000
_cell.angle_alpha   90.00
_cell.angle_beta   90.00
_cell.angle_gamma   90.00
#
_symmetry.space_group_name_H-M   'P 1'
#
loop_
_entity.id
_entity.type
_entity.pdbx_description
1 polymer ?
#
loop_
_entity_poly.entity_id
_entity_poly.type
_entity_poly.pdbx_seq_one_letter_code
_entity_poly.pdbx_strand_id
1 'polypeptide(L)'
;RKDKNGEEVKVVKTPLSSQAVVQEMNLQLVKEGAIDNCIFTTGVGIHQMVAAQLITWTQPRQMLSSGSLGTMGVSTGYAIGAKLAQMSKIVISVDGDGSFNMTFTELKTIMEQGIPVKIMILDNEAQMMVEYWQ
;
A
#
# COMPACT_ATOMS: atom_id res chain seq x y z
N ARG A 1 -17.67 3.97 14.94
CA ARG A 1 -16.79 3.02 15.70
C ARG A 1 -16.69 3.57 17.12
N LYS A 2 -16.78 2.78 18.19
CA LYS A 2 -16.60 3.34 19.54
C LYS A 2 -15.12 3.53 19.86
N ASP A 3 -14.74 4.64 20.47
CA ASP A 3 -13.36 4.87 20.93
C ASP A 3 -13.03 4.02 22.17
N LYS A 4 -11.82 4.21 22.71
CA LYS A 4 -11.33 3.49 23.90
C LYS A 4 -12.15 3.82 25.17
N ASN A 5 -12.95 4.89 25.12
CA ASN A 5 -13.78 5.40 26.19
C ASN A 5 -15.28 5.12 25.98
N GLY A 6 -15.64 4.42 24.88
CA GLY A 6 -17.02 4.06 24.56
C GLY A 6 -17.81 5.11 23.78
N GLU A 7 -17.20 6.23 23.39
CA GLU A 7 -17.84 7.28 22.59
C GLU A 7 -17.94 6.90 21.12
N GLU A 8 -19.08 7.19 20.48
CA GLU A 8 -19.25 6.96 19.05
C GLU A 8 -18.36 7.91 18.22
N VAL A 9 -17.25 7.37 17.72
CA VAL A 9 -16.46 8.01 16.68
C VAL A 9 -17.21 7.91 15.37
N LYS A 10 -17.74 9.07 14.94
CA LYS A 10 -18.25 9.28 13.60
C LYS A 10 -17.06 9.37 12.65
N VAL A 11 -16.83 8.31 11.87
CA VAL A 11 -15.79 8.32 10.83
C VAL A 11 -16.33 9.16 9.67
N VAL A 12 -15.84 10.38 9.54
CA VAL A 12 -16.14 11.23 8.39
C VAL A 12 -15.20 10.80 7.26
N LYS A 13 -15.74 10.20 6.20
CA LYS A 13 -14.98 9.95 4.98
C LYS A 13 -14.79 11.29 4.26
N THR A 14 -13.62 11.89 4.40
CA THR A 14 -13.23 13.01 3.55
C THR A 14 -12.78 12.44 2.21
N PRO A 15 -13.39 12.83 1.07
CA PRO A 15 -12.95 12.35 -0.23
C PRO A 15 -11.54 12.90 -0.50
N LEU A 16 -10.55 12.00 -0.52
CA LEU A 16 -9.17 12.31 -0.86
C LEU A 16 -8.85 11.68 -2.22
N SER A 17 -8.14 12.42 -3.06
CA SER A 17 -7.62 11.86 -4.31
C SER A 17 -6.49 10.89 -3.99
N SER A 18 -6.57 9.66 -4.53
CA SER A 18 -5.52 8.65 -4.41
C SER A 18 -4.17 9.17 -4.92
N GLN A 19 -4.18 9.93 -6.01
CA GLN A 19 -3.00 10.58 -6.57
C GLN A 19 -2.39 11.58 -5.59
N ALA A 20 -3.21 12.46 -5.00
CA ALA A 20 -2.74 13.45 -4.04
C ALA A 20 -2.11 12.78 -2.80
N VAL A 21 -2.72 11.71 -2.29
CA VAL A 21 -2.19 10.96 -1.13
C VAL A 21 -0.84 10.31 -1.46
N VAL A 22 -0.73 9.62 -2.60
CA VAL A 22 0.53 8.96 -3.00
C VAL A 22 1.62 9.98 -3.30
N GLN A 23 1.27 11.09 -3.97
CA GLN A 23 2.21 12.18 -4.26
C GLN A 23 2.72 12.83 -2.98
N GLU A 24 1.84 13.14 -2.03
CA GLU A 24 2.23 13.75 -0.75
C GLU A 24 3.11 12.80 0.07
N MET A 25 2.80 11.51 0.11
CA MET A 25 3.67 10.50 0.71
C MET A 25 5.06 10.51 0.07
N ASN A 26 5.15 10.50 -1.26
CA ASN A 26 6.42 10.53 -1.96
C ASN A 26 7.22 11.81 -1.65
N LEU A 27 6.55 12.98 -1.64
CA LEU A 27 7.17 14.27 -1.30
C LEU A 27 7.76 14.27 0.11
N GLN A 28 7.04 13.71 1.08
CA GLN A 28 7.53 13.59 2.47
C GLN A 28 8.75 12.68 2.55
N LEU A 29 8.71 11.51 1.91
CA LEU A 29 9.84 10.57 1.88
C LEU A 29 11.09 11.17 1.22
N VAL A 30 10.91 11.95 0.15
CA VAL A 30 12.01 12.65 -0.53
C VAL A 30 12.55 13.77 0.36
N LYS A 31 11.68 14.57 0.98
CA LYS A 31 12.08 15.67 1.88
C LYS A 31 12.88 15.18 3.10
N GLU A 32 12.54 14.00 3.61
CA GLU A 32 13.25 13.36 4.73
C GLU A 32 14.53 12.61 4.28
N GLY A 33 14.81 12.53 2.98
CA GLY A 33 15.93 11.75 2.45
C GLY A 33 15.77 10.24 2.67
N ALA A 34 14.54 9.77 2.90
CA ALA A 34 14.23 8.38 3.24
C ALA A 34 14.00 7.48 2.01
N ILE A 35 13.90 8.06 0.81
CA ILE A 35 13.46 7.37 -0.41
C ILE A 35 14.34 6.14 -0.75
N ASP A 36 15.66 6.25 -0.61
CA ASP A 36 16.63 5.17 -0.85
C ASP A 36 16.50 4.02 0.17
N ASN A 37 15.96 4.32 1.35
CA ASN A 37 15.71 3.36 2.42
C ASN A 37 14.30 2.76 2.38
N CYS A 38 13.52 3.05 1.33
CA CYS A 38 12.16 2.52 1.15
C CYS A 38 12.12 1.34 0.18
N ILE A 39 11.20 0.41 0.43
CA ILE A 39 10.70 -0.58 -0.52
C ILE A 39 9.18 -0.42 -0.58
N PHE A 40 8.67 -0.32 -1.78
CA PHE A 40 7.26 -0.22 -2.11
C PHE A 40 6.79 -1.54 -2.69
N THR A 41 5.62 -1.98 -2.26
CA THR A 41 4.92 -3.10 -2.89
C THR A 41 3.57 -2.62 -3.37
N THR A 42 3.04 -3.24 -4.42
CA THR A 42 1.72 -2.87 -4.93
C THR A 42 0.82 -4.08 -5.13
N GLY A 43 -0.48 -3.84 -4.99
CA GLY A 43 -1.49 -4.72 -5.58
C GLY A 43 -1.52 -4.57 -7.10
N VAL A 44 -2.61 -5.01 -7.72
CA VAL A 44 -2.86 -4.85 -9.16
C VAL A 44 -4.16 -4.08 -9.37
N GLY A 45 -4.11 -3.03 -10.19
CA GLY A 45 -5.23 -2.14 -10.46
C GLY A 45 -4.79 -0.70 -10.69
N ILE A 46 -5.69 0.27 -10.54
CA ILE A 46 -5.32 1.69 -10.74
C ILE A 46 -4.34 2.19 -9.69
N HIS A 47 -4.47 1.74 -8.44
CA HIS A 47 -3.53 2.07 -7.37
C HIS A 47 -2.08 1.67 -7.74
N GLN A 48 -1.90 0.56 -8.46
CA GLN A 48 -0.60 0.14 -8.99
C GLN A 48 -0.02 1.16 -9.98
N MET A 49 -0.85 1.66 -10.91
CA MET A 49 -0.43 2.67 -11.89
C MET A 49 -0.13 4.01 -11.21
N VAL A 50 -0.96 4.43 -10.27
CA VAL A 50 -0.75 5.64 -9.47
C VAL A 50 0.57 5.55 -8.69
N ALA A 51 0.85 4.42 -8.03
CA ALA A 51 2.12 4.19 -7.35
C ALA A 51 3.31 4.26 -8.32
N ALA A 52 3.21 3.59 -9.48
CA ALA A 52 4.26 3.57 -10.48
C ALA A 52 4.54 4.95 -11.11
N GLN A 53 3.51 5.80 -11.25
CA GLN A 53 3.63 7.13 -11.86
C GLN A 53 4.15 8.20 -10.88
N LEU A 54 3.79 8.09 -9.59
CA LEU A 54 4.00 9.17 -8.62
C LEU A 54 5.09 8.89 -7.58
N ILE A 55 5.47 7.63 -7.36
CA ILE A 55 6.56 7.30 -6.45
C ILE A 55 7.88 7.38 -7.21
N THR A 56 8.85 8.12 -6.68
CA THR A 56 10.18 8.26 -7.28
C THR A 56 11.15 7.27 -6.63
N TRP A 57 11.17 6.02 -7.09
CA TRP A 57 12.21 5.08 -6.65
C TRP A 57 13.51 5.29 -7.46
N THR A 58 14.65 5.18 -6.78
CA THR A 58 15.98 5.56 -7.29
C THR A 58 16.91 4.36 -7.46
N GLN A 59 16.58 3.23 -6.82
CA GLN A 59 17.38 2.02 -6.78
C GLN A 59 16.60 0.82 -7.34
N PRO A 60 17.29 -0.17 -7.94
CA PRO A 60 16.65 -1.41 -8.33
C PRO A 60 16.06 -2.12 -7.10
N ARG A 61 15.00 -2.92 -7.33
CA ARG A 61 14.32 -3.73 -6.29
C ARG A 61 13.59 -2.92 -5.21
N GLN A 62 13.37 -1.62 -5.42
CA GLN A 62 12.54 -0.81 -4.53
C GLN A 62 11.05 -0.89 -4.84
N MET A 63 10.64 -1.22 -6.07
CA MET A 63 9.23 -1.37 -6.45
C MET A 63 8.94 -2.84 -6.76
N LEU A 64 8.16 -3.51 -5.91
CA LEU A 64 7.78 -4.91 -6.05
C LEU A 64 6.30 -5.00 -6.45
N SER A 65 6.05 -5.37 -7.70
CA SER A 65 4.71 -5.43 -8.29
C SER A 65 4.55 -6.67 -9.15
N SER A 66 3.33 -7.24 -9.21
CA SER A 66 3.00 -8.26 -10.21
C SER A 66 2.73 -7.58 -11.55
N GLY A 67 3.76 -7.49 -12.40
CA GLY A 67 3.68 -6.87 -13.72
C GLY A 67 3.09 -7.82 -14.76
N SER A 68 3.83 -8.88 -15.11
CA SER A 68 3.50 -9.73 -16.26
C SER A 68 2.19 -10.51 -16.11
N LEU A 69 1.98 -11.15 -14.95
CA LEU A 69 0.77 -11.95 -14.71
C LEU A 69 -0.41 -11.09 -14.20
N GLY A 70 -0.14 -9.92 -13.61
CA GLY A 70 -1.18 -9.06 -13.07
C GLY A 70 -1.96 -9.69 -11.91
N THR A 71 -1.30 -10.47 -11.05
CA THR A 71 -1.94 -11.15 -9.91
C THR A 71 -2.31 -10.16 -8.79
N MET A 72 -3.60 -10.04 -8.50
CA MET A 72 -4.12 -9.28 -7.35
C MET A 72 -3.81 -9.99 -6.01
N GLY A 73 -3.83 -9.23 -4.91
CA GLY A 73 -3.60 -9.77 -3.56
C GLY A 73 -2.13 -10.04 -3.20
N VAL A 74 -1.19 -9.76 -4.10
CA VAL A 74 0.24 -10.04 -3.85
C VAL A 74 0.92 -9.03 -2.94
N SER A 75 0.39 -7.81 -2.79
CA SER A 75 1.10 -6.70 -2.13
C SER A 75 1.50 -7.02 -0.69
N THR A 76 0.55 -7.51 0.12
CA THR A 76 0.81 -7.84 1.53
C THR A 76 1.85 -8.93 1.68
N GLY A 77 1.81 -9.97 0.85
CA GLY A 77 2.81 -11.04 0.84
C GLY A 77 4.20 -10.54 0.43
N TYR A 78 4.27 -9.70 -0.60
CA TYR A 78 5.52 -9.06 -1.00
C TYR A 78 6.08 -8.14 0.09
N ALA A 79 5.23 -7.41 0.80
CA ALA A 79 5.65 -6.52 1.89
C ALA A 79 6.23 -7.32 3.06
N ILE A 80 5.60 -8.44 3.43
CA ILE A 80 6.11 -9.38 4.44
C ILE A 80 7.50 -9.88 4.03
N GLY A 81 7.62 -10.44 2.82
CA GLY A 81 8.89 -10.97 2.32
C GLY A 81 10.00 -9.91 2.24
N ALA A 82 9.67 -8.72 1.71
CA ALA A 82 10.60 -7.60 1.61
C ALA A 82 11.09 -7.15 2.99
N LYS A 83 10.18 -7.07 3.98
CA LYS A 83 10.54 -6.64 5.33
C LYS A 83 11.45 -7.65 6.01
N LEU A 84 11.17 -8.94 5.89
CA LEU A 84 12.04 -10.00 6.40
C LEU A 84 13.42 -10.01 5.74
N ALA A 85 13.49 -9.72 4.43
CA ALA A 85 14.76 -9.64 3.70
C ALA A 85 15.58 -8.37 4.04
N GLN A 86 14.91 -7.27 4.39
CA GLN A 86 15.53 -5.97 4.64
C GLN A 86 14.90 -5.30 5.86
N MET A 87 15.22 -5.81 7.06
CA MET A 87 14.61 -5.35 8.31
C MET A 87 14.88 -3.87 8.64
N SER A 88 15.97 -3.28 8.13
CA SER A 88 16.29 -1.85 8.31
C SER A 88 15.52 -0.90 7.38
N LYS A 89 14.99 -1.41 6.26
CA LYS A 89 14.26 -0.59 5.27
C LYS A 89 12.82 -0.35 5.69
N ILE A 90 12.27 0.79 5.30
CA ILE A 90 10.85 1.09 5.43
C ILE A 90 10.12 0.34 4.31
N VAL A 91 9.13 -0.48 4.64
CA VAL A 91 8.35 -1.23 3.64
C VAL A 91 6.92 -0.71 3.63
N ILE A 92 6.48 -0.22 2.48
CA ILE A 92 5.17 0.40 2.26
C ILE A 92 4.41 -0.39 1.19
N SER A 93 3.32 -1.02 1.58
CA SER A 93 2.35 -1.65 0.69
C SER A 93 1.33 -0.60 0.23
N VAL A 94 1.25 -0.35 -1.08
CA VAL A 94 0.24 0.47 -1.73
C VAL A 94 -0.77 -0.44 -2.40
N ASP A 95 -1.92 -0.64 -1.76
CA ASP A 95 -2.91 -1.62 -2.19
C ASP A 95 -4.25 -0.96 -2.49
N GLY A 96 -5.06 -1.60 -3.32
CA GLY A 96 -6.48 -1.27 -3.47
C GLY A 96 -7.31 -2.12 -2.52
N ASP A 97 -8.49 -1.66 -2.14
CA ASP A 97 -9.45 -2.42 -1.33
C ASP A 97 -9.72 -3.82 -1.89
N GLY A 98 -9.96 -3.92 -3.20
CA GLY A 98 -10.24 -5.20 -3.85
C GLY A 98 -9.06 -6.17 -3.85
N SER A 99 -7.85 -5.68 -4.08
CA SER A 99 -6.62 -6.49 -4.05
C SER A 99 -6.27 -6.89 -2.61
N PHE A 100 -6.36 -5.96 -1.67
CA PHE A 100 -6.12 -6.20 -0.25
C PHE A 100 -7.06 -7.25 0.34
N ASN A 101 -8.36 -7.18 0.01
CA ASN A 101 -9.37 -8.12 0.50
C ASN A 101 -9.11 -9.58 0.09
N MET A 102 -8.31 -9.83 -0.95
CA MET A 102 -7.94 -11.21 -1.34
C MET A 102 -6.98 -11.86 -0.33
N THR A 103 -6.16 -11.06 0.37
CA THR A 103 -5.07 -11.56 1.24
C THR A 103 -5.00 -10.87 2.60
N PHE A 104 -6.06 -10.17 3.04
CA PHE A 104 -6.07 -9.48 4.33
C PHE A 104 -5.80 -10.41 5.53
N THR A 105 -6.02 -11.72 5.38
CA THR A 105 -5.71 -12.73 6.41
C THR A 105 -4.24 -12.73 6.81
N GLU A 106 -3.34 -12.26 5.93
CA GLU A 106 -1.91 -12.10 6.23
C GLU A 106 -1.64 -11.04 7.31
N LEU A 107 -2.61 -10.19 7.67
CA LEU A 107 -2.52 -9.33 8.85
C LEU A 107 -2.31 -10.15 10.14
N LYS A 108 -2.85 -11.38 10.19
CA LYS A 108 -2.60 -12.31 11.30
C LYS A 108 -1.11 -12.66 11.37
N THR A 109 -0.52 -13.05 10.23
CA THR A 109 0.92 -13.34 10.11
C THR A 109 1.76 -12.14 10.56
N ILE A 110 1.42 -10.94 10.07
CA ILE A 110 2.09 -9.69 10.43
C ILE A 110 2.08 -9.45 11.94
N MET A 111 0.92 -9.64 12.59
CA MET A 111 0.76 -9.45 14.02
C MET A 111 1.53 -10.50 14.83
N GLU A 112 1.36 -11.79 14.51
CA GLU A 112 1.97 -12.89 15.25
C GLU A 112 3.50 -12.87 15.17
N GLN A 113 4.05 -12.45 14.03
CA GLN A 113 5.50 -12.39 13.79
C GLN A 113 6.09 -11.00 14.10
N GLY A 114 5.27 -10.02 14.49
CA GLY A 114 5.73 -8.66 14.82
C GLY A 114 6.41 -7.94 13.64
N ILE A 115 5.94 -8.15 12.41
CA ILE A 115 6.59 -7.64 11.19
C ILE A 115 6.15 -6.19 10.93
N PRO A 116 7.03 -5.18 11.00
CA PRO A 116 6.59 -3.78 10.95
C PRO A 116 6.50 -3.26 9.51
N VAL A 117 5.48 -3.73 8.78
CA VAL A 117 5.09 -3.18 7.45
C VAL A 117 4.11 -2.02 7.60
N LYS A 118 4.12 -1.10 6.63
CA LYS A 118 3.12 -0.04 6.50
C LYS A 118 2.19 -0.40 5.34
N ILE A 119 0.88 -0.32 5.54
CA ILE A 119 -0.10 -0.65 4.50
C ILE A 119 -0.99 0.57 4.28
N MET A 120 -0.98 1.08 3.05
CA MET A 120 -1.82 2.15 2.54
C MET A 120 -2.84 1.55 1.59
N ILE A 121 -4.11 1.56 2.01
CA ILE A 121 -5.23 1.05 1.22
C ILE A 121 -5.90 2.26 0.55
N LEU A 122 -5.86 2.29 -0.78
CA LEU A 122 -6.58 3.26 -1.60
C LEU A 122 -8.00 2.72 -1.84
N ASP A 123 -8.87 2.94 -0.85
CA ASP A 123 -10.26 2.48 -0.83
C ASP A 123 -11.15 3.36 -1.70
N ASN A 124 -11.58 2.82 -2.84
CA ASN A 124 -12.51 3.46 -3.77
C ASN A 124 -13.83 2.67 -3.91
N GLU A 125 -14.03 1.63 -3.08
CA GLU A 125 -15.19 0.73 -3.08
C GLU A 125 -15.49 0.07 -4.44
N ALA A 126 -14.48 -0.05 -5.31
CA ALA A 126 -14.67 -0.38 -6.73
C ALA A 126 -13.47 -1.12 -7.33
N GLN A 127 -13.72 -1.99 -8.31
CA GLN A 127 -12.65 -2.56 -9.13
C GLN A 127 -12.35 -1.61 -10.28
N MET A 128 -11.90 -0.39 -9.96
CA MET A 128 -11.86 0.72 -10.92
C MET A 128 -11.17 0.39 -12.24
N MET A 129 -10.10 -0.41 -12.24
CA MET A 129 -9.44 -0.80 -13.51
C MET A 129 -10.40 -1.58 -14.41
N VAL A 130 -11.26 -2.44 -13.87
CA VAL A 130 -12.29 -3.12 -14.67
C VAL A 130 -13.35 -2.13 -15.12
N GLU A 131 -13.82 -1.28 -14.21
CA GLU A 131 -14.90 -0.31 -14.48
C GLU A 131 -14.52 0.74 -15.54
N TYR A 132 -13.25 1.16 -15.64
CA TYR A 132 -12.82 2.10 -16.68
C TYR A 132 -12.84 1.50 -18.09
N TRP A 133 -12.71 0.19 -18.22
CA TRP A 133 -12.60 -0.50 -19.51
C TRP A 133 -13.89 -1.23 -19.92
N GLN A 134 -14.93 -1.18 -19.09
CA GLN A 134 -16.29 -1.65 -19.40
C GLN A 134 -17.12 -0.52 -20.01
#